data_AF-A0A562LMU2-F1
#
_entry.id   AF-A0A562LMU2-F1
#
_cell.length_a   1.000
_cell.length_b   1.000
_cell.length_c   1.000
_cell.angle_alpha   90.00
_cell.angle_beta   90.00
_cell.angle_gamma   90.00
#
_symmetry.space_group_name_H-M   'P 1'
#
loop_
_entity.id
_entity.type
_entity.pdbx_description
1 polymer ?
#
loop_
_entity_poly.entity_id
_entity_poly.type
_entity_poly.pdbx_seq_one_letter_code
_entity_poly.pdbx_strand_id
1 'polypeptide(L)' 'MQRYYFPIFHRGETQPDDEGEMFGSPELAAQYGARVARDIASDPECDLDAGTVVIVVDASGAEIARHGVTL' A
#
# COMPACT_ATOMS: atom_id res chain seq x y z
N MET A 1 -0.21 -19.49 2.78
CA MET A 1 -0.81 -18.15 2.87
C MET A 1 -0.12 -17.41 4.01
N GLN A 2 0.18 -16.13 3.82
CA GLN A 2 0.81 -15.25 4.81
C GLN A 2 0.04 -13.93 4.86
N ARG A 3 0.06 -13.27 6.02
CA ARG A 3 -0.52 -11.93 6.18
C ARG A 3 0.46 -10.87 5.68
N TYR A 4 -0.07 -9.92 4.92
CA TYR A 4 0.63 -8.74 4.45
C TYR A 4 -0.16 -7.50 4.85
N TYR A 5 0.54 -6.39 5.04
CA TYR A 5 -0.04 -5.13 5.49
C TYR A 5 0.28 -4.03 4.48
N PHE A 6 -0.61 -3.04 4.42
CA PHE A 6 -0.60 -1.99 3.40
C PHE A 6 -0.56 -0.57 3.99
N PRO A 7 0.43 -0.22 4.84
CA PRO A 7 0.50 1.12 5.40
C PRO A 7 0.64 2.19 4.30
N ILE A 8 -0.06 3.30 4.49
CA ILE A 8 -0.08 4.42 3.56
C ILE A 8 0.79 5.53 4.14
N PHE A 9 1.76 6.00 3.37
CA PHE A 9 2.50 7.21 3.68
C PHE A 9 1.90 8.37 2.90
N HIS A 10 1.46 9.41 3.59
CA HIS A 10 0.85 10.60 2.99
C HIS A 10 1.40 11.85 3.70
N ARG A 11 2.01 12.78 2.94
CA ARG A 11 2.60 14.03 3.48
C ARG A 11 3.56 13.84 4.66
N GLY A 12 4.30 12.73 4.67
CA GLY A 12 5.24 12.39 5.75
C GLY A 12 4.60 11.74 6.98
N GLU A 13 3.28 11.54 6.99
CA GLU A 13 2.56 10.81 8.02
C GLU A 13 2.29 9.38 7.57
N THR A 14 2.42 8.42 8.49
CA THR A 14 2.13 7.00 8.23
C THR A 14 0.77 6.64 8.81
N GLN A 15 -0.11 6.13 7.97
CA GLN A 15 -1.34 5.47 8.37
C GLN A 15 -1.06 3.95 8.40
N PRO A 16 -1.06 3.31 9.57
CA PRO A 16 -0.83 1.87 9.66
C PRO A 16 -2.05 1.10 9.12
N ASP A 17 -1.77 -0.12 8.64
CA ASP A 17 -2.80 -1.15 8.42
C ASP A 17 -2.60 -2.20 9.51
N ASP A 18 -3.54 -2.27 10.46
CA ASP A 18 -3.46 -3.18 11.62
C ASP A 18 -4.10 -4.54 11.35
N GLU A 19 -5.02 -4.62 10.38
CA GLU A 19 -5.76 -5.85 10.07
C GLU A 19 -4.95 -6.74 9.11
N GLY A 20 -4.41 -6.14 8.06
CA GLY A 20 -3.73 -6.83 6.97
C GLY A 20 -4.62 -7.82 6.23
N GLU A 21 -4.09 -8.40 5.16
CA GLU A 21 -4.83 -9.34 4.31
C GLU A 21 -3.99 -10.58 3.96
N MET A 22 -4.68 -11.73 3.80
CA MET A 22 -4.05 -13.03 3.60
C MET A 22 -3.83 -13.30 2.12
N PHE A 23 -2.57 -13.46 1.71
CA PHE A 23 -2.22 -13.78 0.33
C PHE A 23 -1.50 -15.13 0.20
N GLY A 24 -1.64 -15.73 -0.99
CA GLY A 24 -0.95 -16.97 -1.35
C GLY A 24 0.54 -16.78 -1.63
N SER A 25 0.95 -15.57 -2.02
CA SER A 25 2.33 -15.24 -2.38
C SER A 25 2.60 -13.73 -2.23
N PRO A 26 3.87 -13.30 -2.08
CA PRO A 26 4.23 -11.89 -2.00
C PRO A 26 3.91 -11.12 -3.30
N GLU A 27 3.95 -11.77 -4.47
CA GLU A 27 3.62 -11.14 -5.75
C GLU A 27 2.13 -10.75 -5.83
N LEU A 28 1.25 -11.58 -5.28
CA LEU A 28 -0.18 -11.27 -5.19
C LEU A 28 -0.45 -10.11 -4.23
N ALA A 29 0.27 -10.07 -3.10
CA ALA A 29 0.20 -8.94 -2.17
C ALA A 29 0.72 -7.64 -2.83
N ALA A 30 1.82 -7.70 -3.57
CA ALA A 30 2.34 -6.55 -4.32
C ALA A 30 1.34 -6.05 -5.39
N GLN A 31 0.70 -6.97 -6.14
CA GLN A 31 -0.34 -6.60 -7.11
C GLN A 31 -1.55 -5.95 -6.44
N TYR A 32 -1.93 -6.44 -5.26
CA TYR A 32 -2.98 -5.81 -4.47
C TYR A 32 -2.57 -4.40 -4.01
N GLY A 33 -1.35 -4.21 -3.48
CA GLY A 33 -0.83 -2.90 -3.12
C GLY A 33 -0.81 -1.90 -4.28
N ALA A 34 -0.43 -2.35 -5.49
CA ALA A 34 -0.51 -1.53 -6.70
C ALA A 34 -1.95 -1.13 -7.05
N ARG A 35 -2.91 -2.03 -6.84
CA ARG A 35 -4.33 -1.72 -7.02
C ARG A 35 -4.83 -0.72 -5.99
N VAL A 36 -4.49 -0.87 -4.71
CA VAL A 36 -4.82 0.11 -3.66
C VAL A 36 -4.28 1.49 -4.02
N ALA A 37 -3.03 1.58 -4.48
CA ALA A 37 -2.46 2.87 -4.91
C ALA A 37 -3.25 3.52 -6.06
N ARG A 38 -3.69 2.72 -7.04
CA ARG A 38 -4.54 3.20 -8.15
C ARG A 38 -5.93 3.62 -7.68
N ASP A 39 -6.52 2.86 -6.76
CA ASP A 39 -7.85 3.15 -6.22
C ASP A 39 -7.82 4.48 -5.43
N ILE A 40 -6.74 4.75 -4.68
CA ILE A 40 -6.49 6.07 -4.04
C ILE A 40 -6.29 7.16 -5.11
N ALA A 41 -5.49 6.90 -6.15
CA ALA A 41 -5.23 7.89 -7.20
C ALA A 41 -6.50 8.27 -7.99
N SER A 42 -7.50 7.39 -7.99
CA SER A 42 -8.79 7.62 -8.65
C SER A 42 -9.75 8.47 -7.82
N ASP A 43 -9.44 8.72 -6.54
CA ASP A 43 -10.24 9.59 -5.69
C ASP A 43 -10.00 11.06 -6.09
N PRO A 44 -11.06 11.81 -6.50
CA PRO A 44 -10.93 13.20 -6.94
C PRO A 44 -10.49 14.16 -5.81
N GLU A 45 -10.60 13.76 -4.54
CA GLU A 45 -10.14 14.54 -3.39
C GLU A 45 -8.68 14.22 -3.02
N CYS A 46 -8.07 13.21 -3.65
CA CYS A 46 -6.68 12.87 -3.39
C CYS A 46 -5.73 13.92 -3.96
N ASP A 47 -4.88 14.47 -3.08
CA ASP A 47 -3.74 15.29 -3.49
C ASP A 47 -2.61 14.38 -3.99
N LEU A 48 -2.47 14.26 -5.31
CA LEU A 48 -1.44 13.44 -5.96
C LEU A 48 -0.03 14.02 -5.77
N ASP A 49 0.11 15.33 -5.55
CA ASP A 49 1.39 15.99 -5.31
C ASP A 49 1.90 15.77 -3.86
N ALA A 50 1.09 15.16 -3.00
CA ALA A 50 1.44 14.85 -1.61
C ALA A 50 2.55 13.79 -1.45
N GLY A 51 3.01 13.17 -2.54
CA GLY A 51 3.99 12.09 -2.50
C GLY A 51 3.44 10.82 -1.83
N THR A 52 2.13 10.58 -1.97
CA THR A 52 1.46 9.45 -1.33
C THR A 52 2.00 8.12 -1.88
N VAL A 53 2.33 7.20 -0.98
CA VAL A 53 2.78 5.84 -1.33
C VAL A 53 2.06 4.79 -0.50
N VAL A 54 1.73 3.67 -1.15
CA VAL A 54 1.30 2.43 -0.48
C VAL A 54 2.52 1.53 -0.36
N ILE A 55 2.87 1.16 0.87
CA ILE A 55 3.95 0.23 1.15
C ILE A 55 3.33 -1.14 1.39
N VAL A 56 3.94 -2.20 0.89
CA VAL A 56 3.54 -3.58 1.16
C VAL A 56 4.58 -4.21 2.06
N VAL A 57 4.19 -4.61 3.26
CA VAL A 57 5.08 -5.27 4.23
C VAL A 57 4.58 -6.66 4.58
N ASP A 58 5.50 -7.58 4.83
CA ASP A 58 5.16 -8.90 5.35
C ASP A 58 4.88 -8.87 6.87
N ALA A 59 4.54 -10.03 7.44
CA ALA A 59 4.24 -10.16 8.87
C ALA A 59 5.41 -9.82 9.83
N SER A 60 6.65 -9.74 9.33
CA SER A 60 7.82 -9.29 10.09
C SER A 60 8.06 -7.78 9.98
N GLY A 61 7.28 -7.08 9.15
CA GLY A 61 7.46 -5.68 8.83
C GLY A 61 8.48 -5.43 7.71
N ALA A 62 8.92 -6.48 7.00
CA ALA A 62 9.85 -6.31 5.88
C ALA A 62 9.09 -5.76 4.67
N GLU A 63 9.55 -4.63 4.13
CA GLU A 63 9.02 -4.05 2.89
C GLU A 63 9.35 -4.97 1.71
N ILE A 64 8.30 -5.37 0.97
CA ILE A 64 8.42 -6.20 -0.24
C ILE A 64 8.07 -5.42 -1.51
N ALA A 65 7.30 -4.34 -1.40
CA ALA A 65 6.96 -3.48 -2.52
C ALA A 65 6.55 -2.07 -2.05
N ARG A 66 6.64 -1.10 -2.97
CA ARG A 66 6.20 0.29 -2.77
C ARG A 66 5.58 0.82 -4.04
N HIS A 67 4.41 1.43 -3.92
CA HIS A 67 3.64 1.94 -5.04
C HIS A 67 3.29 3.41 -4.81
N GLY A 68 3.74 4.28 -5.72
CA GLY A 68 3.30 5.67 -5.75
C GLY A 68 1.84 5.77 -6.18
N VAL A 69 1.13 6.72 -5.57
CA VAL A 69 -0.23 7.10 -5.98
C VAL A 69 -0.10 8.15 -7.09
N THR A 70 -0.17 7.69 -8.33
CA THR A 70 -0.13 8.54 -9.54
C THR A 70 -1.16 8.05 -10.55
N LEU A 71 -1.73 8.95 -11.36
CA LEU A 71 -2.64 8.62 -12.47
C LEU A 71 -1.94 7.93 -13.64
#